data_AF-A0A2A4C2R5-F1
#
_entry.id   AF-A0A2A4C2R5-F1
#
_cell.length_a   1.000
_cell.length_b   1.000
_cell.length_c   1.000
_cell.angle_alpha   90.00
_cell.angle_beta   90.00
_cell.angle_gamma   90.00
#
_symmetry.space_group_name_H-M   'P 1'
#
loop_
_entity.id
_entity.type
_entity.pdbx_description
1 polymer ?
#
loop_
_entity_poly.entity_id
_entity_poly.type
_entity_poly.pdbx_seq_one_letter_code
_entity_poly.pdbx_strand_id
1 'polypeptide(L)'
;MRAPVSRFLRFWNRREQYRRCFCDERGKLTPAGEAVLADLAQFCRANQSTVITSPVQRTIDPLATMVAEGRREVFVRLIQILGMDDEQLNSLKDEAPE
;
A
#
# COMPACT_ATOMS: atom_id res chain seq x y z
N MET A 1 -10.98 -11.27 26.38
CA MET A 1 -11.19 -11.05 24.93
C MET A 1 -11.24 -9.56 24.67
N ARG A 2 -10.41 -9.03 23.77
CA ARG A 2 -10.42 -7.59 23.40
C ARG A 2 -11.59 -7.37 22.44
N ALA A 3 -12.46 -6.40 22.71
CA ALA A 3 -13.56 -6.08 21.79
C ALA A 3 -13.00 -5.74 20.39
N PRO A 4 -13.65 -6.18 19.31
CA PRO A 4 -13.21 -5.87 17.96
C PRO A 4 -13.28 -4.36 17.75
N VAL A 5 -12.15 -3.74 17.44
CA VAL A 5 -12.09 -2.31 17.08
C VAL A 5 -12.86 -2.10 15.78
N SER A 6 -13.75 -1.11 15.75
CA SER A 6 -14.50 -0.71 14.54
C SER A 6 -13.58 -0.61 13.32
N ARG A 7 -14.06 -1.09 12.16
CA ARG A 7 -13.32 -1.04 10.89
C ARG A 7 -12.87 0.38 10.57
N PHE A 8 -13.75 1.36 10.82
CA PHE A 8 -13.43 2.79 10.75
C PHE A 8 -12.20 3.14 11.58
N LEU A 9 -12.24 2.88 12.90
CA LEU A 9 -11.15 3.22 13.83
C LEU A 9 -9.83 2.54 13.44
N ARG A 10 -9.90 1.30 12.93
CA ARG A 10 -8.71 0.57 12.46
C ARG A 10 -8.05 1.27 11.27
N PHE A 11 -8.81 1.66 10.26
CA PHE A 11 -8.26 2.34 9.08
C PHE A 11 -7.85 3.78 9.38
N TRP A 12 -8.59 4.48 10.24
CA TRP A 12 -8.23 5.82 10.71
C TRP A 12 -6.85 5.81 11.38
N ASN A 13 -6.67 4.93 12.36
CA ASN A 13 -5.39 4.81 13.07
C ASN A 13 -4.27 4.39 12.11
N ARG A 14 -4.53 3.48 11.17
CA ARG A 14 -3.53 3.03 10.21
C ARG A 14 -3.07 4.14 9.27
N ARG A 15 -4.02 4.91 8.72
CA ARG A 15 -3.72 6.07 7.87
C ARG A 15 -2.83 7.07 8.61
N GLU A 16 -3.16 7.35 9.87
CA GLU A 16 -2.38 8.24 10.72
C GLU A 16 -0.95 7.72 10.94
N GLN A 17 -0.76 6.42 11.26
CA GLN A 17 0.59 5.87 11.42
C GLN A 17 1.43 5.97 10.14
N TYR A 18 0.82 5.74 8.98
CA TYR A 18 1.52 5.84 7.70
C TYR A 18 1.89 7.29 7.39
N ARG A 19 0.95 8.23 7.61
CA ARG A 19 1.23 9.67 7.45
C ARG A 19 2.36 10.13 8.35
N ARG A 20 2.43 9.66 9.61
CA ARG A 20 3.57 9.98 10.50
C ARG A 20 4.92 9.50 9.98
N CYS A 21 4.96 8.41 9.22
CA CYS A 21 6.20 7.90 8.65
C CYS A 21 6.64 8.67 7.40
N PHE A 22 5.69 9.09 6.55
CA PHE A 22 5.99 9.58 5.21
C PHE A 22 5.69 11.07 5.00
N CYS A 23 4.81 11.66 5.80
CA CYS A 23 4.28 13.00 5.62
C CYS A 23 4.73 13.98 6.72
N ASP A 24 4.66 15.27 6.40
CA ASP A 24 4.78 16.39 7.32
C ASP A 24 3.47 16.66 8.08
N GLU A 25 3.48 17.66 8.96
CA GLU A 25 2.32 18.09 9.75
C GLU A 25 1.14 18.57 8.88
N ARG A 26 1.39 18.93 7.62
CA ARG A 26 0.37 19.36 6.66
C ARG A 26 -0.16 18.19 5.82
N GLY A 27 0.29 16.97 6.10
CA GLY A 27 -0.08 15.75 5.40
C GLY A 27 0.57 15.59 4.02
N LYS A 28 1.55 16.42 3.66
CA LYS A 28 2.31 16.29 2.41
C LYS A 28 3.50 15.37 2.62
N LEU A 29 3.91 14.62 1.59
CA LEU A 29 5.11 13.80 1.69
C LEU A 29 6.33 14.67 2.03
N THR A 30 7.15 14.17 2.95
CA THR A 30 8.48 14.76 3.22
C THR A 30 9.46 14.37 2.11
N PRO A 31 10.56 15.10 1.91
CA PRO A 31 11.58 14.71 0.92
C PRO A 31 12.13 13.30 1.13
N ALA A 32 12.30 12.87 2.39
CA ALA A 32 12.71 11.52 2.72
C ALA A 32 11.60 10.50 2.41
N GLY A 33 10.34 10.83 2.72
CA GLY A 33 9.18 10.01 2.38
C GLY A 33 9.03 9.80 0.87
N GLU A 34 9.20 10.86 0.08
CA GLU A 34 9.22 10.79 -1.39
C GLU A 34 10.35 9.88 -1.90
N ALA A 35 11.58 10.05 -1.37
CA ALA A 35 12.72 9.25 -1.78
C ALA A 35 12.52 7.74 -1.48
N VAL A 36 12.00 7.41 -0.29
CA VAL A 36 11.70 6.01 0.07
C VAL A 36 10.59 5.44 -0.81
N LEU A 37 9.52 6.19 -1.06
CA LEU A 37 8.44 5.73 -1.93
C LEU A 37 8.90 5.53 -3.38
N ALA A 38 9.82 6.36 -3.88
CA ALA A 38 10.41 6.20 -5.20
C ALA A 38 11.25 4.92 -5.31
N ASP A 39 12.09 4.63 -4.31
CA ASP A 39 12.87 3.39 -4.24
C ASP A 39 11.95 2.16 -4.16
N LEU A 40 10.94 2.20 -3.28
CA LEU A 40 9.97 1.11 -3.15
C LEU A 40 9.15 0.93 -4.43
N ALA A 41 8.81 1.99 -5.16
CA ALA A 41 8.11 1.90 -6.44
C ALA A 41 8.95 1.12 -7.48
N GLN A 42 10.27 1.35 -7.51
CA GLN A 42 11.18 0.61 -8.38
C GLN A 42 11.31 -0.85 -7.93
N PHE A 43 11.59 -1.09 -6.64
CA PHE A 43 11.76 -2.42 -6.07
C PHE A 43 10.52 -3.30 -6.22
N CYS A 44 9.33 -2.72 -5.99
CA CYS A 44 8.04 -3.40 -6.10
C CYS A 44 7.46 -3.39 -7.52
N ARG A 45 8.19 -2.84 -8.51
CA ARG A 45 7.76 -2.83 -9.91
C ARG A 45 6.41 -2.13 -10.12
N ALA A 46 6.17 -1.03 -9.39
CA ALA A 46 4.89 -0.32 -9.40
C ALA A 46 4.42 0.07 -10.81
N ASN A 47 5.34 0.52 -11.66
CA ASN A 47 5.05 1.10 -12.98
C ASN A 47 5.62 0.30 -14.16
N GLN A 48 5.90 -0.99 -13.99
CA GLN A 48 6.48 -1.85 -15.04
C GLN A 48 5.82 -3.23 -15.04
N SER A 49 6.08 -4.11 -16.02
CA SER A 49 5.52 -5.48 -15.96
C SER A 49 6.15 -6.30 -14.84
N THR A 50 5.33 -7.11 -14.18
CA THR A 50 5.70 -8.15 -13.19
C THR A 50 5.91 -9.51 -13.81
N VAL A 51 5.45 -9.72 -15.05
CA VAL A 51 5.67 -10.97 -15.78
C VAL A 51 7.17 -11.18 -15.96
N ILE A 52 7.68 -12.29 -15.44
CA ILE A 52 9.07 -12.69 -15.58
C ILE A 52 9.15 -13.83 -16.57
N THR A 53 10.09 -13.74 -17.51
CA THR A 53 10.45 -14.84 -18.41
C THR A 53 11.71 -15.53 -17.94
N SER A 54 11.72 -16.86 -17.94
CA SER A 54 12.91 -17.66 -17.65
C SER A 54 14.00 -17.39 -18.69
N PRO A 55 15.23 -17.06 -18.28
CA PRO A 55 16.33 -16.84 -19.23
C PRO A 55 16.76 -18.12 -19.94
N VAL A 56 16.48 -19.29 -19.34
CA VAL A 56 16.83 -20.61 -19.87
C VAL A 56 15.71 -21.13 -20.77
N GLN A 57 14.47 -21.18 -20.25
CA GLN A 57 13.34 -21.80 -20.97
C GLN A 57 12.68 -20.85 -21.96
N ARG A 58 12.95 -19.53 -21.88
CA ARG A 58 12.34 -18.48 -22.73
C ARG A 58 10.81 -18.44 -22.68
N THR A 59 10.21 -19.08 -21.69
CA THR A 59 8.79 -19.05 -21.35
C THR A 59 8.57 -18.22 -20.10
N ILE A 60 7.31 -17.90 -19.78
CA ILE A 60 6.95 -17.25 -18.51
C ILE A 60 7.37 -18.16 -17.35
N ASP A 61 8.05 -17.59 -16.36
CA ASP A 61 8.30 -18.20 -15.06
C ASP A 61 7.16 -17.78 -14.11
N PRO A 62 6.22 -18.68 -13.79
CA PRO A 62 5.07 -18.34 -12.95
C PRO A 62 5.49 -18.00 -11.52
N LEU A 63 6.51 -18.66 -10.97
CA LEU A 63 6.93 -18.47 -9.58
C LEU A 63 7.59 -17.10 -9.41
N ALA A 64 8.50 -16.74 -10.31
CA ALA A 64 9.13 -15.43 -10.29
C ALA A 64 8.12 -14.30 -10.54
N THR A 65 7.14 -14.53 -11.41
CA THR A 65 6.03 -13.58 -11.66
C THR A 65 5.19 -13.37 -10.40
N MET A 66 4.81 -14.44 -9.70
CA MET A 66 4.02 -14.35 -8.47
C MET A 66 4.77 -13.63 -7.34
N VAL A 67 6.08 -13.86 -7.21
CA VAL A 67 6.91 -13.10 -6.25
C VAL A 67 6.94 -11.61 -6.59
N ALA A 68 7.06 -11.28 -7.88
CA ALA A 68 7.06 -9.89 -8.32
C ALA A 68 5.70 -9.21 -8.04
N GLU A 69 4.58 -9.89 -8.28
CA GLU A 69 3.25 -9.37 -7.95
C GLU A 69 3.04 -9.19 -6.45
N GLY A 70 3.48 -10.14 -5.63
CA GLY A 70 3.40 -10.00 -4.17
C GLY A 70 4.12 -8.75 -3.67
N ARG A 71 5.25 -8.38 -4.28
CA ARG A 71 5.93 -7.11 -3.98
C ARG A 71 5.11 -5.91 -4.41
N ARG A 72 4.52 -5.94 -5.61
CA ARG A 72 3.63 -4.87 -6.06
C ARG A 72 2.46 -4.66 -5.11
N GLU A 73 1.85 -5.73 -4.62
CA GLU A 73 0.72 -5.64 -3.68
C GLU A 73 1.10 -4.88 -2.40
N VAL A 74 2.32 -5.07 -1.89
CA VAL A 74 2.83 -4.31 -0.74
C VAL A 74 2.90 -2.81 -1.05
N PHE A 75 3.41 -2.42 -2.22
CA PHE A 75 3.46 -1.02 -2.62
C PHE A 75 2.06 -0.43 -2.84
N VAL A 76 1.18 -1.17 -3.51
CA VAL A 76 -0.23 -0.76 -3.72
C VAL A 76 -0.90 -0.51 -2.37
N ARG A 77 -0.70 -1.37 -1.38
CA ARG A 77 -1.23 -1.19 -0.03
C ARG A 77 -0.72 0.09 0.63
N LEU A 78 0.58 0.40 0.49
CA LEU A 78 1.16 1.64 1.01
C LEU A 78 0.48 2.87 0.43
N ILE A 79 0.37 2.94 -0.90
CA ILE A 79 -0.23 4.07 -1.61
C ILE A 79 -1.72 4.19 -1.30
N GLN A 80 -2.45 3.07 -1.25
CA GLN A 80 -3.87 3.07 -0.88
C GLN A 80 -4.11 3.64 0.52
N ILE A 81 -3.28 3.30 1.50
CA ILE A 81 -3.43 3.81 2.87
C ILE A 81 -3.06 5.30 2.94
N LEU A 82 -1.95 5.71 2.30
CA LEU A 82 -1.50 7.10 2.30
C LEU A 82 -2.48 8.03 1.56
N GLY A 83 -3.02 7.56 0.44
CA GLY A 83 -3.96 8.27 -0.43
C GLY A 83 -5.42 8.19 0.00
N MET A 84 -5.73 7.50 1.11
CA MET A 84 -7.11 7.37 1.60
C MET A 84 -7.65 8.74 2.03
N ASP A 85 -8.68 9.20 1.35
CA ASP A 85 -9.37 10.46 1.66
C ASP A 85 -10.35 10.29 2.84
N ASP A 86 -10.94 11.40 3.28
CA ASP A 86 -11.88 11.40 4.40
C ASP A 86 -13.25 10.82 4.03
N GLU A 87 -13.66 10.87 2.76
CA GLU A 87 -14.93 10.32 2.28
C GLU A 87 -14.91 8.79 2.31
N GLN A 88 -13.86 8.19 1.74
CA GLN A 88 -13.56 6.76 1.79
C GLN A 88 -13.41 6.26 3.23
N LEU A 89 -12.88 7.10 4.12
CA LEU A 89 -12.75 6.72 5.51
C LEU A 89 -14.11 6.79 6.23
N ASN A 90 -14.92 7.81 5.95
CA ASN A 90 -16.25 7.95 6.55
C ASN A 90 -17.24 6.88 6.07
N SER A 91 -17.16 6.41 4.83
CA SER A 91 -18.03 5.31 4.36
C SER A 91 -17.89 4.02 5.19
N LEU A 92 -16.73 3.82 5.84
CA LEU A 92 -16.50 2.70 6.75
C LEU A 92 -17.24 2.83 8.09
N LYS A 93 -17.80 4.01 8.42
CA LYS A 93 -18.71 4.19 9.56
C LYS A 93 -20.10 3.67 9.23
N ASP A 94 -20.59 3.97 8.03
CA ASP A 94 -21.95 3.67 7.58
C ASP A 94 -22.14 2.17 7.28
N GLU A 95 -21.06 1.45 6.99
CA GLU A 95 -21.03 -0.01 6.80
C GLU A 95 -20.98 -0.81 8.11
N ALA A 96 -20.85 -0.18 9.28
CA ALA A 96 -20.90 -0.92 10.54
C ALA A 96 -22.38 -1.26 10.84
N PRO A 97 -22.79 -2.55 10.82
CA PRO A 97 -24.13 -2.90 11.27
C PRO A 97 -24.28 -2.48 12.74
N GLU A 98 -25.41 -1.84 13.06
CA GLU A 98 -25.83 -1.58 14.45
C GLU A 98 -25.76 -2.85 15.31
#